data_AF-A0A367M0J2-F1
#
_entry.id   AF-A0A367M0J2-F1
#
_cell.length_a   1.000
_cell.length_b   1.000
_cell.length_c   1.000
_cell.angle_alpha   90.00
_cell.angle_beta   90.00
_cell.angle_gamma   90.00
#
_symmetry.space_group_name_H-M   'P 1'
#
loop_
_entity.id
_entity.type
_entity.pdbx_description
1 polymer ?
#
loop_
_entity_poly.entity_id
_entity_poly.type
_entity_poly.pdbx_seq_one_letter_code
_entity_poly.pdbx_strand_id
1 'polypeptide(L)' 'MWRETKLLLIDDNLDRSRDLAVILNFLGEDQLTCNSEDWREVAAGLSNSREALCVLLGSVESKGGAVELLKQLASW' A
#
# COMPACT_ATOMS: atom_id res chain seq x y z
N MET A 1 20.72 12.84 1.62
CA MET A 1 20.14 11.95 0.60
C MET A 1 18.66 11.84 0.91
N TRP A 2 17.80 12.61 0.25
CA TRP A 2 16.35 12.51 0.44
C TRP A 2 15.90 11.30 -0.34
N ARG A 3 15.55 10.21 0.35
CA ARG A 3 14.87 9.09 -0.31
C ARG A 3 13.41 9.52 -0.46
N GLU A 4 12.92 9.56 -1.69
CA GLU A 4 11.50 9.59 -2.00
C GLU A 4 10.89 8.24 -1.59
N THR A 5 10.75 8.02 -0.27
CA THR A 5 10.12 6.80 0.24
C THR A 5 8.61 6.94 0.09
N LYS A 6 7.98 5.96 -0.56
CA LYS A 6 6.55 5.97 -0.87
C LYS A 6 5.74 5.25 0.21
N LEU A 7 4.53 5.72 0.49
CA LEU A 7 3.54 4.95 1.26
C LEU A 7 2.90 3.90 0.36
N LEU A 8 2.68 2.69 0.85
CA LEU A 8 1.88 1.68 0.15
C LEU A 8 0.50 1.59 0.83
N LEU A 9 -0.54 2.10 0.17
CA LEU A 9 -1.92 2.04 0.64
C LEU A 9 -2.62 0.84 -0.01
N ILE A 10 -2.94 -0.17 0.79
CA ILE A 10 -3.68 -1.37 0.38
C ILE A 10 -5.08 -1.32 1.00
N ASP A 11 -6.12 -1.16 0.19
CA ASP A 11 -7.50 -1.13 0.67
C ASP A 11 -8.51 -1.55 -0.41
N ASP A 12 -9.29 -2.60 -0.13
CA ASP A 12 -10.34 -3.09 -1.04
C ASP A 12 -11.60 -2.21 -1.04
N ASN A 13 -11.75 -1.33 -0.05
CA ASN A 13 -12.79 -0.31 -0.10
C ASN A 13 -12.30 0.86 -0.97
N LEU A 14 -12.66 0.82 -2.24
CA LEU A 14 -12.18 1.78 -3.25
C LEU A 14 -12.55 3.23 -2.94
N ASP A 15 -13.70 3.49 -2.33
CA ASP A 15 -14.11 4.84 -1.95
C ASP A 15 -13.23 5.39 -0.83
N ARG A 16 -13.03 4.61 0.24
CA ARG A 16 -12.13 4.99 1.34
C ARG A 16 -10.67 5.11 0.88
N SER A 17 -10.23 4.22 0.00
CA SER A 17 -8.90 4.23 -0.61
C SER A 17 -8.66 5.54 -1.37
N ARG A 18 -9.65 5.97 -2.18
CA ARG A 18 -9.63 7.26 -2.89
C ARG A 18 -9.57 8.44 -1.92
N ASP A 19 -10.42 8.45 -0.90
CA ASP A 19 -10.47 9.54 0.08
C ASP A 19 -9.14 9.68 0.84
N LEU A 20 -8.55 8.56 1.26
CA LEU A 20 -7.23 8.54 1.90
C LEU A 20 -6.15 9.03 0.94
N ALA A 21 -6.19 8.63 -0.33
CA ALA A 21 -5.23 9.12 -1.32
C ALA A 21 -5.31 10.65 -1.50
N VAL A 22 -6.51 11.23 -1.49
CA VAL A 22 -6.68 12.69 -1.53
C VAL A 22 -6.05 13.36 -0.30
N ILE A 23 -6.26 12.80 0.89
CA ILE A 23 -5.69 13.33 2.14
C ILE A 23 -4.16 13.25 2.13
N LEU A 24 -3.59 12.10 1.74
CA LEU A 24 -2.13 11.91 1.69
C LEU A 24 -1.47 12.87 0.69
N ASN A 25 -2.08 13.03 -0.49
CA ASN A 25 -1.61 13.99 -1.48
C ASN A 25 -1.71 15.45 -0.97
N PHE A 26 -2.77 15.78 -0.21
CA PHE A 26 -2.88 17.10 0.44
C PHE A 26 -1.77 17.34 1.48
N LEU A 27 -1.33 16.29 2.18
CA LEU A 27 -0.22 16.35 3.13
C LEU A 27 1.16 16.37 2.45
N GLY A 28 1.22 16.21 1.12
CA GLY A 28 2.47 16.15 0.37
C GLY A 28 3.17 14.79 0.47
N GLU A 29 2.44 13.75 0.86
CA GLU A 29 2.94 12.37 0.88
C GLU A 29 2.78 11.73 -0.49
N ASP A 30 3.79 10.98 -0.93
CA ASP A 30 3.73 10.16 -2.15
C ASP A 30 3.27 8.74 -1.79
N GLN A 31 2.18 8.28 -2.40
CA GLN A 31 1.60 6.97 -2.14
C GLN A 31 1.36 6.15 -3.41
N LEU A 32 1.62 4.85 -3.31
CA LEU A 32 1.14 3.83 -4.22
C LEU A 32 -0.14 3.25 -3.64
N THR A 33 -1.24 3.34 -4.39
CA THR A 33 -2.56 2.84 -3.97
C THR A 33 -2.91 1.58 -4.75
N CYS A 34 -3.38 0.56 -4.04
CA CYS A 34 -3.73 -0.73 -4.60
C CYS A 34 -4.80 -1.44 -3.75
N ASN A 35 -5.37 -2.51 -4.29
CA ASN A 35 -6.21 -3.44 -3.54
C ASN A 35 -5.37 -4.64 -3.07
N SER A 36 -5.99 -5.53 -2.31
CA SER A 36 -5.29 -6.67 -1.71
C SER A 36 -4.98 -7.80 -2.70
N GLU A 37 -5.54 -7.79 -3.91
CA GLU A 37 -5.23 -8.74 -4.98
C GLU A 37 -4.04 -8.29 -5.84
N ASP A 38 -3.91 -6.99 -6.11
CA ASP A 38 -2.92 -6.43 -7.04
C ASP A 38 -1.70 -5.78 -6.36
N TRP A 39 -1.65 -5.75 -5.02
CA TRP A 39 -0.58 -5.05 -4.29
C TRP A 39 0.83 -5.47 -4.69
N ARG A 40 1.04 -6.74 -5.07
CA ARG A 40 2.36 -7.24 -5.50
C ARG A 40 2.80 -6.63 -6.83
N GLU A 41 1.88 -6.44 -7.76
CA GLU A 41 2.17 -5.84 -9.05
C GLU A 41 2.53 -4.36 -8.87
N VAL A 42 1.77 -3.66 -8.02
CA VAL A 42 2.04 -2.26 -7.69
C VAL A 42 3.36 -2.11 -6.92
N ALA A 43 3.63 -3.02 -5.96
CA ALA A 43 4.88 -3.05 -5.21
C ALA A 43 6.08 -3.44 -6.07
N ALA A 44 5.90 -4.16 -7.18
CA ALA A 44 6.99 -4.46 -8.13
C ALA A 44 7.53 -3.21 -8.85
N GLY A 45 6.80 -2.10 -8.82
CA GLY A 45 7.31 -0.79 -9.24
C GLY A 45 8.33 -0.18 -8.26
N LEU A 46 8.47 -0.74 -7.06
CA LEU A 46 9.53 -0.39 -6.11
C LEU A 46 10.74 -1.28 -6.35
N SER A 47 11.95 -0.71 -6.34
CA SER A 47 13.19 -1.46 -6.58
C SER A 47 13.48 -2.48 -5.46
N ASN A 48 12.97 -2.23 -4.26
CA ASN A 48 12.95 -3.15 -3.11
C ASN A 48 12.00 -2.62 -2.01
N SER A 49 11.66 -3.47 -1.04
CA SER A 49 10.76 -3.11 0.07
C SER A 49 11.23 -1.94 0.95
N ARG A 50 12.52 -1.57 0.94
CA ARG A 50 13.04 -0.39 1.68
C ARG A 50 12.76 0.95 1.00
N GLU A 51 12.16 0.94 -0.19
CA GLU A 51 11.63 2.14 -0.85
C GLU A 51 10.21 2.46 -0.39
N ALA A 52 9.50 1.50 0.22
CA ALA A 52 8.27 1.78 0.96
C ALA A 52 8.61 2.31 2.36
N LEU A 53 8.07 3.46 2.74
CA LEU A 53 8.20 4.00 4.10
C LEU A 53 7.39 3.16 5.09
N CYS A 54 6.14 2.91 4.73
CA CYS A 54 5.18 2.17 5.52
C CYS A 54 4.09 1.58 4.61
N VAL A 55 3.35 0.60 5.14
CA VAL A 55 2.15 0.06 4.53
C VAL A 55 0.95 0.50 5.36
N LEU A 56 -0.01 1.17 4.72
CA LEU A 56 -1.32 1.47 5.29
C LEU A 56 -2.30 0.40 4.81
N LEU A 57 -2.86 -0.36 5.75
CA LEU A 57 -3.74 -1.47 5.45
C LEU A 57 -5.18 -1.17 5.87
N GLY A 58 -6.09 -1.15 4.89
CA GLY A 58 -7.53 -1.01 5.07
C GLY A 58 -8.26 -2.36 5.08
N SER A 59 -9.41 -2.44 4.38
CA SER A 59 -10.16 -3.69 4.27
C SER A 59 -9.48 -4.65 3.30
N VAL A 60 -9.56 -5.93 3.63
CA VAL A 60 -8.97 -7.03 2.87
C VAL A 60 -10.03 -8.11 2.66
N GLU A 61 -10.44 -8.25 1.42
CA GLU A 61 -11.43 -9.18 0.87
C GLU A 61 -10.75 -10.31 0.08
N SER A 62 -9.47 -10.17 -0.27
CA SER A 62 -8.70 -11.28 -0.86
C SER A 62 -8.65 -12.51 0.03
N LYS A 63 -8.43 -13.67 -0.61
CA LYS A 63 -8.39 -14.97 0.06
C LYS A 63 -7.36 -14.97 1.19
N GLY A 64 -7.78 -15.43 2.36
CA GLY A 64 -6.94 -15.47 3.57
C GLY A 64 -7.01 -14.19 4.42
N GLY A 65 -7.63 -13.14 3.90
CA GLY A 65 -7.87 -11.88 4.61
C GLY A 65 -6.59 -11.18 5.05
N ALA A 66 -6.75 -10.23 5.97
CA ALA A 66 -5.64 -9.38 6.43
C ALA A 66 -4.46 -10.17 7.04
N VAL A 67 -4.70 -11.28 7.72
CA VAL A 67 -3.63 -12.08 8.36
C VAL A 67 -2.73 -12.74 7.31
N GLU A 68 -3.31 -13.30 6.25
CA GLU A 68 -2.51 -13.88 5.17
C GLU A 68 -1.72 -12.79 4.44
N LEU A 69 -2.36 -11.66 4.14
CA LEU A 69 -1.70 -10.52 3.51
C LEU A 69 -0.54 -9.97 4.36
N LEU A 70 -0.69 -9.85 5.68
CA LEU A 70 0.38 -9.40 6.57
C LEU A 70 1.57 -10.37 6.58
N LYS A 71 1.33 -11.70 6.52
CA LYS A 71 2.40 -12.69 6.38
C LYS A 71 3.14 -12.52 5.06
N GLN A 72 2.41 -12.25 3.99
CA GLN A 72 2.98 -12.00 2.67
C GLN A 72 3.84 -10.73 2.65
N LEU A 73 3.36 -9.63 3.25
CA LEU A 73 4.09 -8.37 3.39
C LEU A 73 5.36 -8.53 4.25
N ALA A 74 5.30 -9.33 5.32
CA ALA A 74 6.47 -9.60 6.15
C ALA A 74 7.56 -10.42 5.43
N SER A 75 7.20 -11.14 4.37
CA SER A 75 8.10 -11.96 3.55
C SER A 75 8.60 -11.27 2.27
N TRP A 76 8.15 -10.04 2.02
CA TRP A 76 8.49 -9.23 0.85
C TRP A 76 9.65 -8.27 1.17
#